data_AF-A0A945PCN5-F1
#
_entry.id   AF-A0A945PCN5-F1
#
_cell.length_a   1.000
_cell.length_b   1.000
_cell.length_c   1.000
_cell.angle_alpha   90.00
_cell.angle_beta   90.00
_cell.angle_gamma   90.00
#
_symmetry.space_group_name_H-M   'P 1'
#
loop_
_entity.id
_entity.type
_entity.pdbx_description
1 polymer ?
#
loop_
_entity_poly.entity_id
_entity_poly.type
_entity_poly.pdbx_seq_one_letter_code
_entity_poly.pdbx_strand_id
1 'polypeptide(L)'
;MSEPSNNEGIPLQPLRTEEEMSTAAASRRLVEVINEEVRVFHELLDCLHCEQKAIVDDDIDAMTATTVRKTDQVILAQRLEGERLRLVRLLSEQLEVDSEHADLQKLIAVIDSRHSEELARMRQVLLDLNGKIRRTNENNAFLIRQSKRYTDRCLDILTGDPSDRGMYGKFGKNVKRTQNPKSVLNRTA
;
A
#
# COMPACT_ATOMS: atom_id res chain seq x y z
N MET A 1 63.91 5.52 -37.40
CA MET A 1 63.41 6.41 -36.33
C MET A 1 62.32 7.25 -36.98
N SER A 2 61.05 7.20 -36.61
CA SER A 2 60.39 6.77 -35.37
C SER A 2 58.96 6.29 -35.66
N GLU A 3 58.49 5.36 -34.83
CA GLU A 3 57.09 4.96 -34.66
C GLU A 3 56.31 6.03 -33.84
N PRO A 4 55.05 5.81 -33.40
CA PRO A 4 53.83 5.86 -34.20
C PRO A 4 52.76 6.79 -33.58
N SER A 5 51.67 6.99 -34.35
CA SER A 5 50.30 7.33 -33.94
C SER A 5 50.01 7.30 -32.43
N ASN A 6 49.90 8.48 -31.81
CA ASN A 6 49.39 8.61 -30.45
C ASN A 6 47.86 8.70 -30.48
N ASN A 7 47.24 7.60 -30.07
CA ASN A 7 45.82 7.42 -29.82
C ASN A 7 45.37 8.36 -28.67
N GLU A 8 44.71 9.47 -28.99
CA GLU A 8 44.03 10.30 -27.99
C GLU A 8 42.76 9.58 -27.52
N GLY A 9 42.96 8.66 -26.57
CA GLY A 9 41.89 8.14 -25.75
C GLY A 9 41.25 9.30 -24.99
N ILE A 10 40.00 9.60 -25.30
CA ILE A 10 39.13 10.46 -24.50
C ILE A 10 39.23 9.98 -23.05
N PRO A 11 39.64 10.82 -22.09
CA PRO A 11 39.58 10.43 -20.69
C PRO A 11 38.10 10.22 -20.35
N LEU A 12 37.72 8.96 -20.13
CA LEU A 12 36.51 8.62 -19.42
C LEU A 12 36.60 9.33 -18.07
N GLN A 13 35.87 10.43 -17.92
CA GLN A 13 35.64 11.02 -16.61
C GLN A 13 35.04 9.90 -15.75
N PRO A 14 35.68 9.52 -14.63
CA PRO A 14 35.09 8.55 -13.74
C PRO A 14 33.75 9.12 -13.27
N LEU A 15 32.74 8.24 -13.26
CA LEU A 15 31.43 8.51 -12.69
C LEU A 15 31.63 9.24 -11.36
N ARG A 16 30.92 10.37 -11.20
CA ARG A 16 30.89 11.13 -9.96
C ARG A 16 30.70 10.15 -8.81
N THR A 17 31.76 10.08 -8.02
CA THR A 17 31.90 9.48 -6.71
C THR A 17 30.58 9.52 -5.94
N GLU A 18 29.93 8.37 -5.83
CA GLU A 18 28.95 8.08 -4.78
C GLU A 18 29.62 8.09 -3.38
N GLU A 19 30.96 8.19 -3.33
CA GLU A 19 31.80 8.03 -2.14
C GLU A 19 32.06 9.30 -1.31
N GLU A 20 31.49 10.48 -1.65
CA GLU A 20 31.70 11.71 -0.87
C GLU A 20 30.40 12.44 -0.47
N MET A 21 29.30 11.73 -0.21
CA MET A 21 28.17 12.38 0.46
C MET A 21 28.50 12.61 1.94
N SER A 22 28.85 13.85 2.30
CA SER A 22 29.08 14.28 3.68
C SER A 22 27.89 13.87 4.58
N THR A 23 28.16 13.44 5.82
CA THR A 23 27.15 13.04 6.81
C THR A 23 26.01 14.05 6.96
N ALA A 24 26.33 15.35 6.87
CA ALA A 24 25.35 16.44 6.89
C ALA A 24 24.46 16.49 5.64
N ALA A 25 24.99 16.15 4.46
CA ALA A 25 24.22 16.06 3.22
C ALA A 25 23.30 14.81 3.24
N ALA A 26 23.81 13.68 3.70
CA ALA A 26 23.03 12.44 3.87
C ALA A 26 21.85 12.64 4.86
N SER A 27 22.10 13.32 5.99
CA SER A 27 21.08 13.64 6.98
C SER A 27 20.00 14.58 6.44
N ARG A 28 20.38 15.61 5.67
CA ARG A 28 19.42 16.50 5.00
C ARG A 28 18.56 15.76 3.98
N ARG A 29 19.17 14.91 3.16
CA ARG A 29 18.42 14.11 2.18
C ARG A 29 17.44 13.16 2.87
N LEU A 30 17.81 12.57 4.00
CA LEU A 30 16.90 11.73 4.79
C LEU A 30 15.67 12.51 5.28
N VAL A 31 15.85 13.75 5.74
CA VAL A 31 14.72 14.64 6.12
C VAL A 31 13.81 14.94 4.93
N GLU A 32 14.37 15.18 3.75
CA GLU A 32 13.58 15.39 2.53
C GLU A 32 12.75 14.16 2.16
N VAL A 33 13.38 12.97 2.17
CA VAL A 33 12.69 11.70 1.87
C VAL A 33 11.54 11.45 2.86
N ILE A 34 11.76 11.64 4.16
CA ILE A 34 10.70 11.44 5.16
C ILE A 34 9.59 12.49 4.99
N ASN A 35 9.90 13.73 4.59
CA ASN A 35 8.88 14.73 4.26
C ASN A 35 8.04 14.32 3.05
N GLU A 36 8.67 13.76 2.02
CA GLU A 36 7.97 13.21 0.86
C GLU A 36 7.09 12.01 1.26
N GLU A 37 7.57 11.11 2.13
CA GLU A 37 6.77 9.99 2.65
C GLU A 37 5.52 10.47 3.40
N VAL A 38 5.65 11.52 4.23
CA VAL A 38 4.52 12.12 4.95
C VAL A 38 3.48 12.66 3.96
N ARG A 39 3.91 13.34 2.90
CA ARG A 39 3.00 13.86 1.85
C ARG A 39 2.26 12.73 1.15
N VAL A 40 2.97 11.69 0.75
CA VAL A 40 2.43 10.51 0.07
C VAL A 40 1.41 9.79 0.96
N PHE A 41 1.68 9.70 2.26
CA PHE A 41 0.76 9.08 3.21
C PHE A 41 -0.50 9.93 3.42
N HIS A 42 -0.39 11.26 3.41
CA HIS A 42 -1.56 12.14 3.39
C HIS A 42 -2.38 11.95 2.12
N GLU A 43 -1.74 11.96 0.94
CA GLU A 43 -2.42 11.74 -0.34
C GLU A 43 -3.09 10.37 -0.41
N LEU A 44 -2.45 9.33 0.14
CA LEU A 44 -3.03 8.00 0.24
C LEU A 44 -4.25 7.97 1.16
N LEU A 45 -4.19 8.65 2.31
CA LEU A 45 -5.32 8.77 3.22
C LEU A 45 -6.50 9.50 2.57
N ASP A 46 -6.23 10.57 1.82
CA ASP A 46 -7.25 11.29 1.06
C ASP A 46 -7.87 10.40 -0.03
N CYS A 47 -7.05 9.61 -0.74
CA CYS A 47 -7.57 8.64 -1.70
C CYS A 47 -8.49 7.60 -1.03
N LEU A 48 -8.16 7.13 0.18
CA LEU A 48 -8.99 6.20 0.95
C LEU A 48 -10.31 6.84 1.40
N HIS A 49 -10.33 8.12 1.77
CA HIS A 49 -11.58 8.83 2.09
C HIS A 49 -12.44 9.06 0.84
N CYS A 50 -11.84 9.39 -0.30
CA CYS A 50 -12.55 9.50 -1.57
C CYS A 50 -13.14 8.15 -1.99
N GLU A 51 -12.39 7.05 -1.85
CA GLU A 51 -12.87 5.69 -2.09
C GLU A 51 -14.02 5.34 -1.15
N GLN A 52 -13.93 5.69 0.15
CA GLN A 52 -15.01 5.49 1.11
C GLN A 52 -16.30 6.17 0.66
N LYS A 53 -16.20 7.43 0.22
CA LYS A 53 -17.35 8.18 -0.28
C LYS A 53 -17.93 7.54 -1.54
N ALA A 54 -17.08 7.16 -2.50
CA ALA A 54 -17.52 6.50 -3.72
C ALA A 54 -18.23 5.15 -3.44
N ILE A 55 -17.77 4.38 -2.45
CA ILE A 55 -18.44 3.14 -2.02
C ILE A 55 -19.82 3.44 -1.42
N VAL A 56 -19.96 4.51 -0.62
CA VAL A 56 -21.25 4.89 -0.04
C VAL A 56 -22.21 5.38 -1.12
N ASP A 57 -21.71 6.09 -2.12
CA ASP A 57 -22.48 6.66 -3.23
C ASP A 57 -22.74 5.64 -4.37
N ASP A 58 -22.20 4.41 -4.27
CA ASP A 58 -22.22 3.35 -5.30
C ASP A 58 -21.65 3.80 -6.67
N ASP A 59 -20.67 4.71 -6.63
CA ASP A 59 -20.03 5.30 -7.81
C ASP A 59 -18.81 4.48 -8.26
N ILE A 60 -19.04 3.55 -9.18
CA ILE A 60 -18.02 2.62 -9.70
C ILE A 60 -16.90 3.33 -10.46
N ASP A 61 -17.19 4.43 -11.16
CA ASP A 61 -16.20 5.19 -11.92
C ASP A 61 -15.24 5.91 -10.95
N ALA A 62 -15.78 6.53 -9.90
CA ALA A 62 -14.97 7.14 -8.85
C ALA A 62 -14.15 6.11 -8.05
N MET A 63 -14.70 4.91 -7.79
CA MET A 63 -13.95 3.80 -7.17
C MET A 63 -12.77 3.35 -8.05
N THR A 64 -12.97 3.27 -9.37
CA THR A 64 -11.91 2.88 -10.31
C THR A 64 -10.82 3.95 -10.38
N ALA A 65 -11.20 5.23 -10.48
CA ALA A 65 -10.25 6.35 -10.51
C ALA A 65 -9.44 6.46 -9.20
N THR A 66 -10.07 6.26 -8.05
CA THR A 66 -9.37 6.26 -6.75
C THR A 66 -8.44 5.05 -6.59
N THR A 67 -8.79 3.89 -7.14
CA THR A 67 -7.91 2.70 -7.15
C THR A 67 -6.62 2.94 -7.94
N VAL A 68 -6.71 3.56 -9.12
CA VAL A 68 -5.52 3.92 -9.92
C VAL A 68 -4.62 4.86 -9.13
N ARG A 69 -5.17 5.95 -8.59
CA ARG A 69 -4.41 6.91 -7.78
C ARG A 69 -3.75 6.26 -6.56
N LYS A 70 -4.45 5.36 -5.85
CA LYS A 70 -3.88 4.59 -4.73
C LYS A 70 -2.68 3.77 -5.17
N THR A 71 -2.76 3.13 -6.34
CA THR A 71 -1.68 2.29 -6.86
C THR A 71 -0.43 3.11 -7.14
N ASP A 72 -0.57 4.29 -7.75
CA ASP A 72 0.55 5.21 -7.99
C ASP A 72 1.22 5.65 -6.68
N GLN A 73 0.41 5.99 -5.66
CA GLN A 73 0.92 6.38 -4.34
C GLN A 73 1.66 5.23 -3.64
N VAL A 74 1.19 4.00 -3.78
CA VAL A 74 1.87 2.81 -3.22
C VAL A 74 3.23 2.59 -3.89
N ILE A 75 3.31 2.72 -5.22
CA ILE A 75 4.58 2.60 -5.95
C ILE A 75 5.57 3.68 -5.49
N LEU A 76 5.09 4.90 -5.34
CA LEU A 76 5.90 6.02 -4.88
C LEU A 76 6.39 5.80 -3.43
N ALA A 77 5.51 5.35 -2.53
CA ALA A 77 5.87 5.01 -1.15
C ALA A 77 6.94 3.91 -1.08
N GLN A 78 6.84 2.87 -1.91
CA GLN A 78 7.86 1.81 -1.98
C GLN A 78 9.23 2.32 -2.42
N ARG A 79 9.24 3.26 -3.38
CA ARG A 79 10.48 3.89 -3.84
C ARG A 79 11.13 4.72 -2.74
N LEU A 80 10.36 5.53 -2.04
CA LEU A 80 10.86 6.37 -0.94
C LEU A 80 11.39 5.54 0.22
N GLU A 81 10.69 4.47 0.59
CA GLU A 81 11.17 3.54 1.63
C GLU A 81 12.51 2.91 1.22
N GLY A 82 12.66 2.53 -0.06
CA GLY A 82 13.92 2.03 -0.60
C GLY A 82 15.06 3.05 -0.49
N GLU A 83 14.78 4.33 -0.75
CA GLU A 83 15.74 5.43 -0.60
C GLU A 83 16.09 5.68 0.87
N ARG A 84 15.08 5.70 1.76
CA ARG A 84 15.23 5.85 3.20
C ARG A 84 16.14 4.77 3.78
N LEU A 85 15.91 3.50 3.43
CA LEU A 85 16.73 2.37 3.88
C LEU A 85 18.18 2.49 3.41
N ARG A 86 18.42 2.96 2.18
CA ARG A 86 19.79 3.21 1.68
C ARG A 86 20.48 4.33 2.46
N LEU A 87 19.79 5.45 2.70
CA LEU A 87 20.34 6.58 3.45
C LEU A 87 20.62 6.21 4.90
N VAL A 88 19.73 5.45 5.54
CA VAL A 88 19.94 4.95 6.91
C VAL A 88 21.16 4.04 6.99
N ARG A 89 21.37 3.14 6.02
CA ARG A 89 22.56 2.29 5.95
C ARG A 89 23.83 3.11 5.80
N LEU A 90 23.86 4.03 4.84
CA LEU A 90 25.00 4.92 4.60
C LEU A 90 25.36 5.73 5.86
N LEU A 91 24.36 6.31 6.53
CA LEU A 91 24.57 7.06 7.77
C LEU A 91 25.04 6.17 8.92
N SER A 92 24.57 4.92 8.99
CA SER A 92 25.01 3.96 10.03
C SER A 92 26.46 3.58 9.84
N GLU A 93 26.88 3.30 8.60
CA GLU A 93 28.27 3.00 8.23
C GLU A 93 29.20 4.18 8.54
N GLN A 94 28.79 5.40 8.19
CA GLN A 94 29.57 6.62 8.44
C GLN A 94 29.68 7.01 9.92
N LEU A 95 28.72 6.61 10.75
CA LEU A 95 28.66 6.91 12.18
C LEU A 95 29.13 5.74 13.06
N GLU A 96 29.65 4.66 12.45
CA GLU A 96 30.04 3.41 13.13
C GLU A 96 28.94 2.81 14.02
N VAL A 97 27.68 3.01 13.64
CA VAL A 97 26.52 2.42 14.30
C VAL A 97 26.19 1.09 13.62
N ASP A 98 26.01 0.05 14.43
CA ASP A 98 25.77 -1.32 13.95
C ASP A 98 24.59 -1.38 12.94
N SER A 99 24.94 -1.57 11.66
CA SER A 99 24.02 -1.44 10.51
C SER A 99 23.03 -2.59 10.41
N GLU A 100 23.33 -3.73 11.03
CA GLU A 100 22.45 -4.91 11.12
C GLU A 100 21.19 -4.64 11.97
N HIS A 101 21.21 -3.60 12.82
CA HIS A 101 20.10 -3.19 13.69
C HIS A 101 19.83 -1.68 13.65
N ALA A 102 20.13 -1.03 12.53
CA ALA A 102 19.90 0.40 12.30
C ALA A 102 18.40 0.73 12.25
N ASP A 103 17.77 0.77 13.41
CA ASP A 103 16.47 1.38 13.60
C ASP A 103 16.64 2.90 13.43
N LEU A 104 15.78 3.52 12.62
CA LEU A 104 15.72 4.98 12.42
C LEU A 104 15.75 5.71 13.78
N GLN A 105 15.18 5.10 14.81
CA GLN A 105 15.19 5.60 16.19
C GLN A 105 16.59 5.71 16.81
N LYS A 106 17.50 4.75 16.54
CA LYS A 106 18.89 4.82 16.99
C LYS A 106 19.69 5.87 16.21
N LEU A 107 19.42 5.99 14.92
CA LEU A 107 20.06 6.99 14.07
C LEU A 107 19.71 8.43 14.51
N ILE A 108 18.45 8.66 14.87
CA ILE A 108 17.95 9.93 15.43
C ILE A 108 18.66 10.31 16.73
N ALA A 109 19.10 9.33 17.53
CA ALA A 109 19.80 9.58 18.79
C ALA A 109 21.26 9.99 18.61
N VAL A 110 21.86 9.66 17.46
CA VAL A 110 23.28 9.93 17.14
C VAL A 110 23.44 11.15 16.23
N ILE A 111 22.43 11.46 15.41
CA ILE A 111 22.38 12.67 14.60
C ILE A 111 22.25 13.91 15.49
N ASP A 112 22.92 14.99 15.08
CA ASP A 112 22.96 16.29 15.77
C ASP A 112 21.57 16.73 16.28
N SER A 113 21.56 17.24 17.51
CA SER A 113 20.38 17.51 18.35
C SER A 113 19.26 18.27 17.63
N ARG A 114 19.62 19.17 16.69
CA ARG A 114 18.67 20.00 15.94
C ARG A 114 17.82 19.20 14.95
N HIS A 115 18.38 18.18 14.30
CA HIS A 115 17.65 17.33 13.34
C HIS A 115 16.98 16.13 14.03
N SER A 116 17.48 15.75 15.21
CA SER A 116 16.92 14.68 16.03
C SER A 116 15.44 14.89 16.39
N GLU A 117 15.09 16.07 16.92
CA GLU A 117 13.70 16.38 17.33
C GLU A 117 12.73 16.44 16.15
N GLU A 118 13.18 16.96 15.00
CA GLU A 118 12.38 17.02 13.78
C GLU A 118 12.08 15.63 13.24
N LEU A 119 13.11 14.78 13.12
CA LEU A 119 12.97 13.40 12.68
C LEU A 119 12.09 12.57 13.64
N ALA A 120 12.23 12.78 14.94
CA ALA A 120 11.37 12.11 15.94
C ALA A 120 9.89 12.48 15.77
N ARG A 121 9.60 13.78 15.54
CA ARG A 121 8.23 14.25 15.26
C ARG A 121 7.70 13.67 13.96
N MET A 122 8.48 13.69 12.88
CA MET A 122 8.07 13.15 11.58
C MET A 122 7.80 11.63 11.66
N ARG A 123 8.62 10.87 12.38
CA ARG A 123 8.37 9.45 12.66
C ARG A 123 7.04 9.25 13.38
N GLN A 124 6.73 10.06 14.38
CA GLN A 124 5.47 9.95 15.10
C GLN A 124 4.26 10.24 14.19
N VAL A 125 4.38 11.24 13.31
CA VAL A 125 3.36 11.55 12.29
C VAL A 125 3.16 10.38 11.33
N LEU A 126 4.24 9.77 10.84
CA LEU A 126 4.16 8.59 9.96
C LEU A 126 3.46 7.40 10.63
N LEU A 127 3.75 7.14 11.91
CA LEU A 127 3.10 6.07 12.68
C LEU A 127 1.60 6.31 12.83
N ASP A 128 1.20 7.54 13.14
CA ASP A 128 -0.22 7.91 13.26
C ASP A 128 -0.94 7.81 11.91
N LEU A 129 -0.32 8.32 10.82
CA LEU A 129 -0.85 8.21 9.46
C LEU A 129 -1.03 6.76 9.03
N ASN A 130 -0.04 5.89 9.28
CA ASN A 130 -0.17 4.47 8.97
C ASN A 130 -1.34 3.82 9.74
N GLY A 131 -1.48 4.17 11.03
CA GLY A 131 -2.61 3.72 11.84
C GLY A 131 -3.97 4.20 11.33
N LYS A 132 -4.05 5.41 10.76
CA LYS A 132 -5.28 5.93 10.12
C LYS A 132 -5.56 5.22 8.80
N ILE A 133 -4.55 5.10 7.93
CA ILE A 133 -4.62 4.41 6.63
C ILE A 133 -5.14 2.97 6.82
N ARG A 134 -4.59 2.22 7.78
CA ARG A 134 -5.05 0.84 8.07
C ARG A 134 -6.52 0.79 8.45
N ARG A 135 -6.94 1.63 9.39
CA ARG A 135 -8.34 1.69 9.86
C ARG A 135 -9.31 2.07 8.74
N THR A 136 -8.99 3.09 7.94
CA THR A 136 -9.83 3.50 6.81
C THR A 136 -9.90 2.41 5.75
N ASN A 137 -8.78 1.76 5.43
CA ASN A 137 -8.76 0.65 4.48
C ASN A 137 -9.58 -0.57 4.95
N GLU A 138 -9.50 -0.93 6.23
CA GLU A 138 -10.31 -1.99 6.83
C GLU A 138 -11.81 -1.68 6.76
N ASN A 139 -12.18 -0.42 7.02
CA ASN A 139 -13.55 0.07 6.88
C ASN A 139 -14.05 0.01 5.43
N ASN A 140 -13.25 0.46 4.47
CA ASN A 140 -13.59 0.38 3.05
C ASN A 140 -13.80 -1.07 2.62
N ALA A 141 -12.90 -1.98 3.03
CA ALA A 141 -13.04 -3.40 2.76
C ALA A 141 -14.32 -4.00 3.38
N PHE A 142 -14.71 -3.53 4.57
CA PHE A 142 -15.98 -3.94 5.19
C PHE A 142 -17.20 -3.45 4.39
N LEU A 143 -17.21 -2.18 3.97
CA LEU A 143 -18.30 -1.62 3.17
C LEU A 143 -18.47 -2.35 1.84
N ILE A 144 -17.37 -2.61 1.12
CA ILE A 144 -17.38 -3.39 -0.13
C ILE A 144 -17.98 -4.78 0.10
N ARG A 145 -17.59 -5.48 1.17
CA ARG A 145 -18.16 -6.80 1.51
C ARG A 145 -19.66 -6.72 1.80
N GLN A 146 -20.14 -5.66 2.45
CA GLN A 146 -21.57 -5.48 2.70
C GLN A 146 -22.34 -5.21 1.41
N SER A 147 -21.84 -4.31 0.55
CA SER A 147 -22.43 -4.04 -0.76
C SER A 147 -22.55 -5.32 -1.58
N LYS A 148 -21.47 -6.11 -1.67
CA LYS A 148 -21.49 -7.42 -2.34
C LYS A 148 -22.56 -8.36 -1.76
N ARG A 149 -22.62 -8.52 -0.43
CA ARG A 149 -23.63 -9.39 0.20
C ARG A 149 -25.07 -8.94 -0.07
N TYR A 150 -25.29 -7.63 -0.18
CA TYR A 150 -26.59 -7.08 -0.54
C TYR A 150 -26.94 -7.43 -1.99
N THR A 151 -26.02 -7.18 -2.93
CA THR A 151 -26.19 -7.53 -4.35
C THR A 151 -26.40 -9.03 -4.56
N ASP A 152 -25.61 -9.88 -3.90
CA ASP A 152 -25.77 -11.34 -3.95
C ASP A 152 -27.18 -11.74 -3.48
N ARG A 153 -27.67 -11.20 -2.36
CA ARG A 153 -29.05 -11.46 -1.88
C ARG A 153 -30.12 -10.98 -2.86
N CYS A 154 -29.93 -9.81 -3.48
CA CYS A 154 -30.85 -9.31 -4.49
C CYS A 154 -30.89 -10.25 -5.70
N LEU A 155 -29.73 -10.75 -6.12
CA LEU A 155 -29.63 -11.76 -7.18
C LEU A 155 -30.28 -13.09 -6.77
N ASP A 156 -30.09 -13.56 -5.55
CA ASP A 156 -30.73 -14.79 -5.03
C ASP A 156 -32.26 -14.67 -5.07
N ILE A 157 -32.81 -13.51 -4.66
CA ILE A 157 -34.25 -13.22 -4.71
C ILE A 157 -34.77 -13.20 -6.15
N LEU A 158 -34.05 -12.54 -7.07
CA LEU A 158 -34.46 -12.39 -8.46
C LEU A 158 -34.33 -13.68 -9.29
N THR A 159 -33.28 -14.46 -9.04
CA THR A 159 -33.00 -15.74 -9.72
C THR A 159 -33.74 -16.91 -9.07
N GLY A 160 -34.29 -16.71 -7.87
CA GLY A 160 -35.04 -17.71 -7.14
C GLY A 160 -34.20 -18.89 -6.66
N ASP A 161 -32.88 -18.69 -6.48
CA ASP A 161 -32.00 -19.75 -6.00
C ASP A 161 -32.39 -20.16 -4.56
N PRO A 162 -32.90 -21.37 -4.35
CA PRO A 162 -33.47 -21.78 -3.09
C PRO A 162 -32.41 -22.58 -2.31
N SER A 163 -31.26 -21.98 -2.03
CA SER A 163 -30.26 -22.62 -1.16
C SER A 163 -30.77 -22.77 0.29
N ASP A 164 -31.94 -22.21 0.61
CA ASP A 164 -32.72 -22.56 1.80
C ASP A 164 -34.23 -22.68 1.48
N ARG A 165 -34.63 -23.70 0.71
CA ARG A 165 -36.04 -24.15 0.72
C ARG A 165 -36.34 -24.99 1.97
N GLY A 166 -36.07 -24.44 3.15
CA GLY A 166 -36.79 -24.77 4.38
C GLY A 166 -38.24 -24.26 4.23
N MET A 167 -39.08 -25.04 3.54
CA MET A 167 -40.51 -24.78 3.51
C MET A 167 -41.03 -24.59 4.94
N TYR A 168 -41.58 -23.42 5.23
CA TYR A 168 -42.45 -23.24 6.39
C TYR A 168 -43.73 -24.04 6.13
N GLY A 169 -43.64 -25.34 6.32
CA GLY A 169 -44.80 -26.22 6.31
C GLY A 169 -45.71 -25.80 7.45
N LYS A 170 -46.94 -25.41 7.12
CA LYS A 170 -48.00 -25.05 8.08
C LYS A 170 -48.35 -26.18 9.08
N PHE A 171 -47.63 -27.30 9.10
CA PHE A 171 -47.69 -28.31 10.16
C PHE A 171 -46.30 -28.97 10.30
N GLY A 172 -45.57 -28.64 11.37
CA GLY A 172 -44.17 -29.00 11.60
C GLY A 172 -43.86 -30.50 11.68
N LYS A 173 -43.58 -31.14 10.54
CA LYS A 173 -42.89 -32.45 10.47
C LYS A 173 -41.91 -32.48 9.30
N ASN A 174 -40.62 -32.53 9.61
CA ASN A 174 -39.55 -32.68 8.62
C ASN A 174 -39.47 -34.14 8.17
N VAL A 175 -39.71 -34.39 6.87
CA VAL A 175 -39.49 -35.70 6.24
C VAL A 175 -38.19 -35.62 5.45
N LYS A 176 -37.14 -36.31 5.92
CA LYS A 176 -35.92 -36.52 5.14
C LYS A 176 -36.27 -37.44 3.97
N ARG A 177 -36.09 -36.98 2.73
CA ARG A 177 -36.38 -37.80 1.54
C ARG A 177 -35.11 -38.31 0.88
N THR A 178 -35.04 -39.64 0.81
CA THR A 178 -34.09 -40.49 0.11
C THR A 178 -33.97 -40.13 -1.37
N GLN A 179 -32.75 -40.20 -1.89
CA GLN A 179 -32.35 -39.90 -3.26
C GLN A 179 -33.07 -40.78 -4.30
N ASN A 180 -33.63 -40.15 -5.35
CA ASN A 180 -33.37 -40.50 -6.76
C ASN A 180 -33.99 -39.46 -7.72
N PRO A 181 -33.35 -39.09 -8.86
CA PRO A 181 -33.78 -37.99 -9.70
C PRO A 181 -34.67 -38.47 -10.85
N LYS A 182 -35.80 -37.79 -11.07
CA LYS A 182 -36.46 -37.76 -12.38
C LYS A 182 -36.85 -36.32 -12.69
N SER A 183 -36.06 -35.72 -13.58
CA SER A 183 -36.28 -34.43 -14.22
C SER A 183 -37.66 -34.41 -14.91
N VAL A 184 -38.40 -33.31 -14.75
CA VAL A 184 -39.70 -33.07 -15.40
C VAL A 184 -39.57 -32.10 -16.58
N LEU A 185 -38.36 -31.69 -16.95
CA LEU A 185 -38.11 -30.74 -18.05
C LEU A 185 -37.74 -31.44 -19.38
N ASN A 186 -38.38 -32.56 -19.70
CA ASN A 186 -38.29 -33.12 -21.05
C ASN A 186 -39.64 -33.71 -21.53
N ARG A 187 -40.70 -32.91 -21.42
CA ARG A 187 -41.98 -33.24 -22.04
C ARG A 187 -42.82 -31.98 -22.28
N THR A 188 -42.42 -31.17 -23.28
CA THR A 188 -43.31 -30.39 -24.18
C THR A 188 -42.50 -29.33 -24.93
N ALA A 189 -42.10 -29.65 -26.17
CA ALA A 189 -42.22 -28.85 -27.40
C ALA A 189 -41.39 -29.54 -28.49
#